data_AF-A0A7Z8Y7M2-F1
#
_entry.id   AF-A0A7Z8Y7M2-F1
#
_cell.length_a   1.000
_cell.length_b   1.000
_cell.length_c   1.000
_cell.angle_alpha   90.00
_cell.angle_beta   90.00
_cell.angle_gamma   90.00
#
_symmetry.space_group_name_H-M   'P 1'
#
loop_
_entity.id
_entity.type
_entity.pdbx_description
1 polymer ?
#
loop_
_entity_poly.entity_id
_entity_poly.type
_entity_poly.pdbx_seq_one_letter_code
_entity_poly.pdbx_strand_id
1 'polypeptide(L)' 'MAKRYSPEFKDRAVRMVADRLGDDPSVTQWQAIQKIAPKLGVSNESLRRWYDHD' A
#
# COMPACT_ATOMS: atom_id res chain seq x y z
N MET A 1 3.58 9.03 21.34
CA MET A 1 2.52 9.14 20.30
C MET A 1 2.31 7.77 19.70
N ALA A 2 1.12 7.18 19.84
CA ALA A 2 0.82 5.90 19.21
C ALA A 2 1.05 6.04 17.70
N LYS A 3 1.90 5.20 17.10
CA LYS A 3 1.98 5.09 15.64
C LYS A 3 0.55 4.82 15.18
N ARG A 4 -0.06 5.75 14.42
CA ARG A 4 -1.45 5.67 13.95
C ARG A 4 -1.78 4.36 13.22
N TYR A 5 -0.75 3.63 12.78
CA TYR A 5 -0.84 2.34 12.11
C TYR A 5 0.17 1.36 12.70
N SER A 6 -0.29 0.17 13.08
CA SER A 6 0.55 -0.94 13.52
C SER A 6 1.47 -1.42 12.40
N PRO A 7 2.65 -1.98 12.70
CA PRO A 7 3.55 -2.54 11.68
C PRO A 7 2.86 -3.62 10.85
N GLU A 8 2.07 -4.50 11.47
CA GLU A 8 1.30 -5.55 10.79
C GLU A 8 0.30 -4.98 9.77
N PHE A 9 -0.29 -3.81 10.07
CA PHE A 9 -1.20 -3.14 9.14
C PHE A 9 -0.45 -2.59 7.93
N LYS A 10 0.75 -2.04 8.13
CA LYS A 10 1.58 -1.54 7.04
C LYS A 10 2.06 -2.68 6.14
N ASP A 11 2.55 -3.76 6.72
CA ASP A 11 2.97 -4.98 6.01
C ASP A 11 1.83 -5.52 5.14
N ARG A 12 0.64 -5.67 5.74
CA ARG A 12 -0.56 -6.07 4.99
C ARG A 12 -0.87 -5.11 3.84
N ALA A 13 -0.76 -3.80 4.06
CA ALA A 13 -1.04 -2.81 3.04
C ALA A 13 -0.04 -2.88 1.86
N VAL A 14 1.25 -3.05 2.16
CA VAL A 14 2.32 -3.24 1.16
C VAL A 14 2.11 -4.54 0.39
N ARG A 15 1.78 -5.64 1.09
CA ARG A 15 1.51 -6.94 0.47
C ARG A 15 0.31 -6.91 -0.47
N MET A 16 -0.74 -6.16 -0.14
CA MET A 16 -1.86 -5.94 -1.05
C MET A 16 -1.44 -5.21 -2.33
N VAL A 17 -0.50 -4.26 -2.24
CA VAL A 17 0.03 -3.56 -3.42
C VAL A 17 0.83 -4.53 -4.28
N ALA A 18 1.72 -5.32 -3.69
CA ALA A 18 2.50 -6.33 -4.40
C ALA A 18 1.61 -7.37 -5.09
N ASP A 19 0.59 -7.87 -4.40
CA ASP A 19 -0.41 -8.80 -4.97
C ASP A 19 -1.11 -8.20 -6.20
N ARG A 20 -1.52 -6.93 -6.12
CA ARG A 20 -2.16 -6.25 -7.25
C ARG A 20 -1.25 -6.08 -8.46
N LEU A 21 0.05 -5.88 -8.24
CA LEU A 21 1.07 -5.78 -9.29
C LEU A 21 1.40 -7.16 -9.88
N GLY A 22 1.32 -8.23 -9.09
CA GLY A 22 1.47 -9.60 -9.56
C GLY A 22 0.29 -10.09 -10.40
N ASP A 23 -0.93 -9.65 -10.07
CA ASP A 23 -2.16 -9.98 -10.80
C ASP A 23 -2.19 -9.41 -12.24
N ASP A 24 -1.69 -8.19 -12.43
CA ASP A 24 -1.70 -7.53 -13.73
C ASP A 24 -0.37 -6.82 -14.00
N PRO A 25 0.44 -7.30 -14.96
CA PRO A 25 1.75 -6.73 -15.26
C PRO A 25 1.68 -5.35 -15.94
N SER A 26 0.50 -4.92 -16.39
CA SER A 26 0.28 -3.57 -16.96
C SER A 26 -0.02 -2.54 -15.88
N VAL A 27 -0.34 -2.96 -14.65
CA VAL A 27 -0.60 -2.06 -13.53
C VAL A 27 0.72 -1.56 -12.97
N THR A 28 0.89 -0.25 -12.95
CA THR A 28 2.01 0.39 -12.27
C THR A 28 1.82 0.41 -10.75
N GLN A 29 2.92 0.47 -10.01
CA GLN A 29 2.90 0.63 -8.55
C GLN A 29 1.98 1.78 -8.10
N TRP A 30 2.03 2.90 -8.82
CA TRP A 30 1.19 4.05 -8.52
C TRP A 30 -0.31 3.76 -8.69
N GLN A 31 -0.69 3.05 -9.76
CA GLN A 31 -2.08 2.64 -9.97
C GLN A 31 -2.55 1.63 -8.92
N ALA A 32 -1.70 0.69 -8.50
CA ALA A 32 -2.01 -0.24 -7.42
C ALA A 32 -2.24 0.51 -6.10
N ILE A 33 -1.35 1.45 -5.76
CA ILE A 33 -1.48 2.31 -4.56
C ILE A 33 -2.79 3.11 -4.60
N GLN A 34 -3.10 3.77 -5.72
CA GLN A 34 -4.34 4.54 -5.86
C GLN A 34 -5.60 3.69 -5.71
N LYS A 35 -5.55 2.41 -6.08
CA LYS A 35 -6.67 1.47 -5.91
C LYS A 35 -6.79 0.92 -4.49
N ILE A 36 -5.68 0.81 -3.74
CA ILE A 36 -5.64 0.13 -2.44
C ILE A 36 -5.74 1.11 -1.27
N ALA A 37 -5.09 2.27 -1.35
CA ALA A 37 -5.10 3.27 -0.30
C ALA A 37 -6.53 3.68 0.16
N PRO A 38 -7.49 4.00 -0.74
CA PRO A 38 -8.85 4.31 -0.33
C PRO A 38 -9.59 3.11 0.28
N LYS A 39 -9.26 1.87 -0.11
CA LYS A 39 -9.85 0.65 0.49
C LYS A 39 -9.43 0.45 1.94
N LEU A 40 -8.24 0.91 2.29
CA LEU A 40 -7.67 0.81 3.64
C LEU A 40 -7.89 2.07 4.48
N GLY A 41 -8.52 3.12 3.93
CA GLY A 41 -8.70 4.40 4.60
C GLY A 41 -7.40 5.16 4.84
N VAL A 42 -6.37 4.91 4.03
CA VAL A 42 -5.06 5.56 4.13
C VAL A 42 -4.83 6.49 2.95
N SER A 43 -3.98 7.50 3.12
CA SER A 43 -3.57 8.36 2.00
C SER A 43 -2.61 7.63 1.06
N ASN A 44 -2.73 7.91 -0.24
CA ASN A 44 -1.84 7.36 -1.29
C ASN A 44 -0.36 7.58 -0.95
N GLU A 45 0.00 8.77 -0.47
CA GLU A 45 1.37 9.08 -0.03
C GLU A 45 1.83 8.23 1.15
N SER A 46 0.96 7.93 2.11
CA SER A 46 1.33 7.08 3.25
C SER A 46 1.63 5.66 2.78
N LEU A 47 0.76 5.11 1.93
CA LEU A 47 0.94 3.77 1.38
C LEU A 47 2.18 3.68 0.48
N ARG A 48 2.44 4.72 -0.33
CA ARG A 48 3.67 4.81 -1.11
C ARG A 48 4.91 4.82 -0.21
N ARG A 49 4.93 5.63 0.85
CA ARG A 49 6.06 5.67 1.79
C ARG A 49 6.29 4.33 2.48
N TRP A 50 5.23 3.57 2.75
CA TRP A 50 5.38 2.23 3.34
C TRP A 50 5.96 1.24 2.35
N TYR A 51 5.50 1.28 1.09
CA TYR A 51 6.02 0.42 0.02
C TYR A 51 7.48 0.74 -0.36
N ASP A 52 7.89 2.00 -0.27
CA ASP A 52 9.27 2.44 -0.62
C ASP A 52 10.29 2.14 0.50
N HIS A 53 9.81 1.99 1.74
CA HIS A 53 10.63 1.71 2.92
C HIS A 53 10.66 0.23 3.33
N ASP A 54 9.90 -0.62 2.64
CA ASP A 54 9.89 -2.09 2.79
C ASP A 54 10.84 -2.71 1.76
#